data_AF-A0AAD4BLN1-F1
#
_entry.id   AF-A0AAD4BLN1-F1
#
_cell.length_a   1.000
_cell.length_b   1.000
_cell.length_c   1.000
_cell.angle_alpha   90.00
_cell.angle_beta   90.00
_cell.angle_gamma   90.00
#
_symmetry.space_group_name_H-M   'P 1'
#
loop_
_entity.id
_entity.type
_entity.pdbx_description
1 polymer ?
#
loop_
_entity_poly.entity_id
_entity_poly.type
_entity_poly.pdbx_seq_one_letter_code
_entity_poly.pdbx_strand_id
1 'polypeptide(L)'
;LLHVVLYSTVAVFPIIVTAMYWTLIANSTTFTTCLSAIPGWSNISKHAMNTFFALFEIVAHGGPSPWMHLILLIVILTCYVAVAYITHMTKGFYVYSFLNPTQEGGLLAAYIIGIALGCCVVFCVVKSLCHLRHRISV
;
A
#
# COMPACT_ATOMS: atom_id res chain seq x y z
N LEU A 1 -16.48 13.98 6.94
CA LEU A 1 -15.53 14.09 5.80
C LEU A 1 -14.24 13.33 6.07
N LEU A 2 -13.40 13.75 7.04
CA LEU A 2 -12.11 13.09 7.32
C LEU A 2 -12.23 11.59 7.65
N HIS A 3 -13.25 11.18 8.40
CA HIS A 3 -13.50 9.76 8.70
C HIS A 3 -13.78 8.92 7.45
N VAL A 4 -14.38 9.50 6.40
CA VAL A 4 -14.64 8.79 5.13
C VAL A 4 -13.35 8.67 4.31
N VAL A 5 -12.47 9.68 4.39
CA VAL A 5 -11.13 9.61 3.79
C VAL A 5 -10.29 8.54 4.50
N LEU A 6 -10.34 8.49 5.83
CA LEU A 6 -9.70 7.45 6.64
C LEU A 6 -10.22 6.05 6.26
N TYR A 7 -11.52 5.89 6.05
CA TYR A 7 -12.05 4.62 5.53
C TYR A 7 -11.40 4.24 4.19
N SER A 8 -11.27 5.18 3.25
CA SER A 8 -10.63 4.90 1.96
C SER A 8 -9.15 4.52 2.10
N THR A 9 -8.41 5.07 3.06
CA THR A 9 -7.02 4.67 3.29
C THR A 9 -6.96 3.24 3.82
N VAL A 10 -7.82 2.88 4.78
CA VAL A 10 -7.90 1.53 5.38
C VAL A 10 -8.35 0.49 4.34
N ALA A 11 -9.27 0.82 3.44
CA ALA A 11 -9.75 -0.14 2.44
C ALA A 11 -8.77 -0.32 1.26
N VAL A 12 -7.92 0.66 0.94
CA VAL A 12 -7.08 0.67 -0.27
C VAL A 12 -5.60 0.40 0.03
N PHE A 13 -5.00 1.09 0.99
CA PHE A 13 -3.55 1.01 1.21
C PHE A 13 -3.06 -0.37 1.65
N PRO A 14 -3.73 -1.10 2.57
CA PRO A 14 -3.33 -2.45 2.94
C PRO A 14 -3.14 -3.40 1.77
N ILE A 15 -4.04 -3.36 0.79
CA ILE A 15 -3.98 -4.21 -0.40
C ILE A 15 -2.75 -3.86 -1.23
N ILE A 16 -2.48 -2.57 -1.42
CA ILE A 16 -1.31 -2.08 -2.17
C ILE A 16 -0.01 -2.49 -1.46
N VAL A 17 0.13 -2.22 -0.16
CA VAL A 17 1.39 -2.50 0.55
C VAL A 17 1.66 -3.99 0.69
N THR A 18 0.62 -4.82 0.75
CA THR A 18 0.76 -6.27 0.71
C THR A 18 1.25 -6.74 -0.66
N ALA A 19 0.70 -6.20 -1.75
CA ALA A 19 1.20 -6.50 -3.09
C ALA A 19 2.66 -6.05 -3.27
N MET A 20 3.02 -4.85 -2.79
CA MET A 20 4.39 -4.35 -2.83
C MET A 20 5.35 -5.18 -1.97
N TYR A 21 4.90 -5.64 -0.80
CA TYR A 21 5.71 -6.53 0.03
C TYR A 21 6.11 -7.78 -0.73
N TRP A 22 5.16 -8.48 -1.35
CA TRP A 22 5.44 -9.72 -2.07
C TRP A 22 6.17 -9.55 -3.39
N THR A 23 6.03 -8.40 -4.04
CA THR A 23 6.63 -8.16 -5.37
C THR A 23 8.01 -7.51 -5.31
N LEU A 24 8.27 -6.63 -4.34
CA LEU A 24 9.48 -5.80 -4.32
C LEU A 24 10.32 -5.92 -3.04
N ILE A 25 9.75 -6.40 -1.92
CA ILE A 25 10.43 -6.35 -0.61
C ILE A 25 10.82 -7.74 -0.12
N ALA A 26 9.90 -8.70 -0.18
CA ALA A 26 10.14 -10.08 0.19
C ALA A 26 11.14 -10.70 -0.80
N ASN A 27 12.16 -11.36 -0.26
CA ASN A 27 13.18 -12.02 -1.06
C ASN A 27 13.57 -13.37 -0.46
N SER A 28 14.43 -14.11 -1.15
CA SER A 28 14.85 -15.46 -0.76
C SER A 28 15.53 -15.53 0.61
N THR A 29 16.04 -14.41 1.14
CA THR A 29 16.72 -14.36 2.43
C THR A 29 15.79 -14.14 3.62
N THR A 30 14.53 -13.77 3.39
CA THR A 30 13.53 -13.38 4.43
C THR A 30 13.39 -14.40 5.57
N PHE A 31 13.62 -15.70 5.30
CA PHE A 31 13.48 -16.78 6.28
C PHE A 31 14.73 -17.65 6.45
N THR A 32 15.88 -17.18 5.97
CA THR A 32 17.10 -18.01 5.93
C THR A 32 17.83 -18.11 7.26
N THR A 33 17.72 -17.09 8.12
CA THR A 33 18.40 -17.04 9.42
C THR A 33 17.41 -16.67 10.52
N CYS A 34 17.70 -17.04 11.77
CA CYS A 34 16.86 -16.61 12.90
C CYS A 34 16.71 -15.08 12.98
N LEU A 35 17.80 -14.35 12.69
CA LEU A 35 17.81 -12.88 12.69
C LEU A 35 16.93 -12.26 11.58
N SER A 36 16.83 -12.89 10.41
CA SER A 36 15.94 -12.44 9.32
C SER A 36 14.50 -12.92 9.48
N ALA A 37 14.31 -14.10 10.08
CA ALA A 37 12.99 -14.71 10.25
C ALA A 37 12.08 -13.91 11.19
N ILE A 38 12.59 -13.38 12.32
CA ILE A 38 11.77 -12.58 13.25
C ILE A 38 11.14 -11.35 12.56
N PRO A 39 11.91 -10.44 11.92
CA PRO A 39 11.32 -9.32 11.19
C PRO A 39 10.51 -9.79 9.97
N GLY A 40 10.89 -10.90 9.32
CA GLY A 40 10.13 -11.52 8.24
C GLY A 40 8.71 -11.89 8.66
N TRP A 41 8.56 -12.68 9.72
CA TRP A 41 7.25 -13.06 10.29
C TRP A 41 6.45 -11.85 10.76
N SER A 42 7.11 -10.87 11.38
CA SER A 42 6.46 -9.64 11.83
C SER A 42 5.86 -8.87 10.64
N ASN A 43 6.59 -8.75 9.55
CA ASN A 43 6.13 -8.04 8.36
C ASN A 43 4.99 -8.79 7.65
N ILE A 44 5.13 -10.11 7.44
CA ILE A 44 4.04 -10.93 6.89
C ILE A 44 2.77 -10.78 7.72
N SER A 45 2.88 -10.89 9.05
CA SER A 45 1.71 -10.82 9.93
C SER A 45 1.02 -9.45 9.83
N LYS A 46 1.78 -8.35 9.77
CA LYS A 46 1.23 -6.99 9.58
C LYS A 46 0.52 -6.86 8.23
N HIS A 47 1.15 -7.31 7.15
CA HIS A 47 0.56 -7.23 5.80
C HIS A 47 -0.69 -8.09 5.68
N ALA A 48 -0.66 -9.33 6.20
CA ALA A 48 -1.81 -10.23 6.22
C ALA A 48 -2.96 -9.66 7.04
N MET A 49 -2.70 -9.20 8.27
CA MET A 49 -3.74 -8.67 9.16
C MET A 49 -4.34 -7.36 8.63
N ASN A 50 -3.52 -6.45 8.10
CA ASN A 50 -4.03 -5.21 7.49
C ASN A 50 -4.92 -5.52 6.27
N THR A 51 -4.53 -6.50 5.44
CA THR A 51 -5.33 -6.91 4.29
C THR A 51 -6.64 -7.56 4.73
N PHE A 52 -6.60 -8.40 5.76
CA PHE A 52 -7.80 -8.98 6.36
C PHE A 52 -8.77 -7.89 6.83
N PHE A 53 -8.30 -6.89 7.57
CA PHE A 53 -9.15 -5.78 8.01
C PHE A 53 -9.67 -4.95 6.84
N ALA A 54 -8.88 -4.71 5.79
CA ALA A 54 -9.38 -4.04 4.58
C ALA A 54 -10.52 -4.84 3.91
N LEU A 55 -10.37 -6.16 3.77
CA LEU A 55 -11.41 -7.02 3.22
C LEU A 55 -12.65 -7.06 4.12
N PHE A 56 -12.47 -7.13 5.43
CA PHE A 56 -13.56 -7.06 6.40
C PHE A 56 -14.38 -5.77 6.24
N GLU A 57 -13.72 -4.61 6.15
CA GLU A 57 -14.38 -3.32 5.94
C GLU A 57 -15.17 -3.26 4.62
N ILE A 58 -14.60 -3.81 3.54
CA ILE A 58 -15.25 -3.88 2.21
C ILE A 58 -16.51 -4.77 2.26
N VAL A 59 -16.44 -5.91 2.95
CA VAL A 59 -17.54 -6.87 3.02
C VAL A 59 -18.63 -6.43 4.02
N ALA A 60 -18.27 -5.81 5.14
CA ALA A 60 -19.21 -5.49 6.21
C ALA A 60 -19.93 -4.15 6.00
N HIS A 61 -19.21 -3.02 6.13
CA HIS A 61 -19.86 -1.71 6.36
C HIS A 61 -19.48 -0.61 5.35
N GLY A 62 -18.44 -0.80 4.54
CA GLY A 62 -17.90 0.23 3.66
C GLY A 62 -18.78 0.66 2.48
N GLY A 63 -19.17 1.94 2.39
CA GLY A 63 -19.84 2.50 1.22
C GLY A 63 -18.88 2.81 0.06
N PRO A 64 -19.36 2.98 -1.19
CA PRO A 64 -18.51 3.32 -2.32
C PRO A 64 -17.86 4.70 -2.13
N SER A 65 -16.53 4.75 -2.14
CA SER A 65 -15.78 6.00 -1.90
C SER A 65 -15.92 7.01 -3.07
N PRO A 66 -16.03 8.32 -2.80
CA PRO A 66 -16.03 9.37 -3.83
C PRO A 66 -14.75 9.38 -4.66
N TRP A 67 -14.82 9.75 -5.94
CA TRP A 67 -13.64 9.80 -6.83
C TRP A 67 -12.56 10.77 -6.37
N MET A 68 -12.93 11.85 -5.68
CA MET A 68 -11.95 12.79 -5.09
C MET A 68 -10.99 12.10 -4.10
N HIS A 69 -11.39 10.98 -3.48
CA HIS A 69 -10.54 10.26 -2.55
C HIS A 69 -9.33 9.67 -3.26
N LEU A 70 -9.43 9.29 -4.54
CA LEU A 70 -8.28 8.81 -5.31
C LEU A 70 -7.15 9.84 -5.36
N ILE A 71 -7.48 11.11 -5.59
CA ILE A 71 -6.51 12.21 -5.60
C ILE A 71 -5.84 12.32 -4.23
N LEU A 72 -6.64 12.29 -3.15
CA LEU A 72 -6.11 12.36 -1.77
C LEU A 72 -5.20 11.16 -1.44
N LEU A 73 -5.57 9.95 -1.87
CA LEU A 73 -4.77 8.74 -1.65
C LEU A 73 -3.43 8.84 -2.38
N ILE A 74 -3.41 9.33 -3.63
CA ILE A 74 -2.17 9.57 -4.38
C ILE A 74 -1.30 10.60 -3.66
N VAL A 75 -1.87 11.72 -3.20
CA VAL A 75 -1.12 12.75 -2.44
C VAL A 75 -0.49 12.15 -1.18
N ILE A 76 -1.25 11.39 -0.39
CA ILE A 76 -0.74 10.72 0.81
C ILE A 76 0.39 9.74 0.46
N LEU A 77 0.25 8.99 -0.63
CA LEU A 77 1.26 8.04 -1.10
C LEU A 77 2.55 8.75 -1.54
N THR A 78 2.44 9.88 -2.22
CA THR A 78 3.59 10.73 -2.56
C THR A 78 4.26 11.29 -1.31
N CYS A 79 3.49 11.76 -0.33
CA CYS A 79 4.03 12.19 0.96
C CYS A 79 4.76 11.04 1.68
N TYR A 80 4.23 9.82 1.62
CA TYR A 80 4.89 8.65 2.21
C TYR A 80 6.23 8.33 1.53
N VAL A 81 6.30 8.40 0.20
CA VAL A 81 7.58 8.28 -0.53
C VAL A 81 8.55 9.39 -0.13
N ALA A 82 8.08 10.64 0.02
CA ALA A 82 8.93 11.74 0.48
C ALA A 82 9.54 11.47 1.88
N VAL A 83 8.80 10.84 2.78
CA VAL A 83 9.32 10.43 4.10
C VAL A 83 10.49 9.43 3.98
N ALA A 84 10.47 8.55 2.98
CA ALA A 84 11.60 7.65 2.72
C ALA A 84 12.88 8.41 2.32
N TYR A 85 12.74 9.48 1.52
CA TYR A 85 13.87 10.36 1.17
C TYR A 85 14.34 11.21 2.36
N ILE A 86 13.43 11.70 3.21
CA ILE A 86 13.81 12.35 4.46
C ILE A 86 14.62 11.38 5.35
N THR A 87 14.21 10.10 5.39
CA THR A 87 14.95 9.07 6.12
C THR A 87 16.35 8.87 5.54
N HIS A 88 16.50 8.83 4.21
CA HIS A 88 17.81 8.75 3.58
C HIS A 88 18.70 9.95 3.96
N MET A 89 18.16 11.17 3.92
CA MET A 89 18.93 12.37 4.28
C MET A 89 19.32 12.43 5.76
N THR A 90 18.55 11.80 6.64
CA THR A 90 18.78 11.85 8.10
C THR A 90 19.50 10.63 8.67
N LYS A 91 19.41 9.47 7.99
CA LYS A 91 19.97 8.19 8.46
C LYS A 91 21.02 7.59 7.51
N GLY A 92 21.19 8.15 6.32
CA GLY A 92 22.20 7.73 5.34
C GLY A 92 21.84 6.48 4.53
N PHE A 93 20.61 5.94 4.64
CA PHE A 93 20.18 4.76 3.89
C PHE A 93 18.75 4.88 3.36
N TYR A 94 18.46 4.23 2.23
CA TYR A 94 17.11 4.10 1.70
C TYR A 94 16.39 2.96 2.41
N VAL A 95 15.21 3.24 2.97
CA VAL A 95 14.36 2.21 3.61
C VAL A 95 13.94 1.12 2.61
N TYR A 96 13.83 1.51 1.33
CA TYR A 96 13.56 0.62 0.22
C TYR A 96 14.62 0.81 -0.86
N SER A 97 15.36 -0.24 -1.21
CA SER A 97 16.45 -0.17 -2.19
C SER A 97 15.98 0.29 -3.58
N PHE A 98 14.76 -0.08 -3.99
CA PHE A 98 14.17 0.33 -5.28
C PHE A 98 13.88 1.85 -5.37
N LEU A 99 14.01 2.60 -4.27
CA LEU A 99 13.91 4.06 -4.29
C LEU A 99 15.26 4.74 -4.53
N ASN A 100 16.36 4.00 -4.61
CA ASN A 100 17.68 4.57 -4.79
C ASN A 100 17.92 4.99 -6.26
N PRO A 101 18.04 6.30 -6.57
CA PRO A 101 18.21 6.77 -7.95
C PRO A 101 19.53 6.32 -8.58
N THR A 102 20.60 6.12 -7.78
CA THR A 102 21.91 5.71 -8.29
C THR A 102 21.94 4.23 -8.68
N GLN A 103 21.10 3.42 -8.05
CA GLN A 103 20.99 2.00 -8.32
C GLN A 103 20.02 1.71 -9.48
N GLU A 104 18.83 2.33 -9.46
CA GLU A 104 17.74 1.96 -10.36
C GLU A 104 17.70 2.79 -11.66
N GLY A 105 18.26 4.01 -11.66
CA GLY A 105 18.23 4.91 -12.82
C GLY A 105 16.81 5.14 -13.33
N GLY A 106 16.55 4.80 -14.61
CA GLY A 106 15.23 4.96 -15.23
C GLY A 106 14.13 4.05 -14.65
N LEU A 107 14.49 2.93 -14.00
CA LEU A 107 13.51 2.03 -13.38
C LEU A 107 12.84 2.66 -12.16
N LEU A 108 13.48 3.63 -11.50
CA LEU A 108 12.88 4.36 -10.39
C LEU A 108 11.56 5.04 -10.79
N ALA A 109 11.55 5.70 -11.96
CA ALA A 109 10.34 6.34 -12.47
C ALA A 109 9.24 5.30 -12.75
N ALA A 110 9.61 4.14 -13.28
CA ALA A 110 8.68 3.05 -13.50
C ALA A 110 8.08 2.51 -12.19
N TYR A 111 8.86 2.36 -11.12
CA TYR A 111 8.34 1.97 -9.80
C TYR A 111 7.36 3.00 -9.24
N ILE A 112 7.72 4.29 -9.26
CA ILE A 112 6.86 5.36 -8.72
C ILE A 112 5.53 5.42 -9.50
N ILE A 113 5.58 5.39 -10.83
CA ILE A 113 4.38 5.40 -11.68
C ILE A 113 3.58 4.11 -11.49
N GLY A 114 4.25 2.96 -11.41
CA GLY A 114 3.61 1.66 -11.18
C GLY A 114 2.85 1.61 -9.86
N ILE A 115 3.41 2.16 -8.79
CA ILE A 115 2.75 2.28 -7.49
C ILE A 115 1.51 3.19 -7.57
N ALA A 116 1.61 4.32 -8.26
CA ALA A 116 0.47 5.23 -8.46
C ALA A 116 -0.65 4.58 -9.28
N LEU A 117 -0.31 3.87 -10.36
CA LEU A 117 -1.27 3.11 -11.16
C LEU A 117 -1.89 1.95 -10.35
N GLY A 118 -1.09 1.25 -9.55
CA GLY A 118 -1.58 0.24 -8.62
C GLY A 118 -2.62 0.81 -7.65
N CYS A 119 -2.40 2.02 -7.15
CA CYS A 119 -3.37 2.74 -6.33
C CYS A 119 -4.69 2.99 -7.08
N CYS A 120 -4.63 3.47 -8.32
CA CYS A 120 -5.82 3.67 -9.17
C CYS A 120 -6.59 2.37 -9.37
N VAL A 121 -5.91 1.27 -9.71
CA VAL A 121 -6.54 -0.04 -9.95
C VAL A 121 -7.22 -0.56 -8.69
N VAL A 122 -6.50 -0.58 -7.55
CA VAL A 122 -7.05 -1.07 -6.29
C VAL A 122 -8.23 -0.21 -5.85
N PHE A 123 -8.14 1.12 -5.97
CA PHE A 123 -9.25 2.01 -5.66
C PHE A 123 -10.50 1.69 -6.50
N CYS A 124 -10.35 1.50 -7.81
CA CYS A 124 -11.45 1.13 -8.69
C CYS A 124 -12.09 -0.21 -8.29
N VAL A 125 -11.27 -1.22 -7.97
CA VAL A 125 -11.74 -2.53 -7.50
C VAL A 125 -12.52 -2.40 -6.19
N VAL A 126 -11.92 -1.76 -5.17
CA VAL A 126 -12.55 -1.54 -3.86
C VAL A 126 -13.87 -0.79 -4.00
N LYS A 127 -13.88 0.30 -4.78
CA LYS A 127 -15.10 1.08 -5.04
C LYS A 127 -16.18 0.23 -5.71
N SER A 128 -15.82 -0.59 -6.69
CA SER A 128 -16.73 -1.46 -7.42
C SER A 128 -17.32 -2.55 -6.51
N LEU A 129 -16.50 -3.17 -5.67
CA LEU A 129 -16.94 -4.16 -4.68
C LEU A 129 -17.92 -3.54 -3.67
N CYS A 130 -17.60 -2.36 -3.12
CA CYS A 130 -18.49 -1.64 -2.22
C CYS A 130 -19.81 -1.25 -2.91
N HIS A 131 -19.74 -0.82 -4.18
CA HIS A 131 -20.94 -0.49 -4.95
C HIS A 131 -21.81 -1.73 -5.19
N LEU A 132 -21.21 -2.84 -5.62
CA LEU A 132 -21.90 -4.11 -5.84
C LEU A 132 -22.57 -4.61 -4.56
N ARG A 133 -21.84 -4.63 -3.44
CA ARG A 133 -22.41 -5.01 -2.14
C ARG A 133 -23.60 -4.13 -1.79
N HIS A 134 -23.47 -2.82 -1.92
CA HIS A 134 -24.56 -1.89 -1.64
C HIS A 134 -25.78 -2.12 -2.53
N ARG A 135 -25.60 -2.55 -3.78
CA ARG A 135 -26.71 -2.91 -4.69
C ARG A 135 -27.41 -4.22 -4.32
N ILE A 136 -26.69 -5.19 -3.74
CA ILE A 136 -27.24 -6.51 -3.39
C ILE A 136 -27.89 -6.50 -2.00
N SER A 137 -27.41 -5.65 -1.08
CA SER A 137 -27.94 -5.52 0.29
C SER A 137 -29.20 -4.65 0.40
N VAL A 138 -29.72 -4.14 -0.73
CA VAL A 138 -30.98 -3.39 -0.85
C VAL A 138 -32.02 -4.30 -1.48
#